data_AF-A0A127Q2V3-F1
#
_entry.id   AF-A0A127Q2V3-F1
#
_cell.length_a   1.000
_cell.length_b   1.000
_cell.length_c   1.000
_cell.angle_alpha   90.00
_cell.angle_beta   90.00
_cell.angle_gamma   90.00
#
_symmetry.space_group_name_H-M   'P 1'
#
loop_
_entity.id
_entity.type
_entity.pdbx_description
1 polymer ?
#
loop_
_entity_poly.entity_id
_entity_poly.type
_entity_poly.pdbx_seq_one_letter_code
_entity_poly.pdbx_strand_id
1 'polypeptide(L)'
;MWLRLGLRVSIAPDSRLARLALLAPPTGFFQAPAALDAVRIPVLAWVGSADSITPPAQTEWLARAMRDWNTVDVRVTEGADHFSFMDILPPHATEPLPNKQAFLREYSSEICKFVLG
;
A
#
# COMPACT_ATOMS: atom_id res chain seq x y z
N MET A 1 -12.11 -2.33 12.57
CA MET A 1 -10.88 -2.00 13.33
C MET A 1 -11.00 -2.58 14.73
N TRP A 2 -9.90 -3.05 15.31
CA TRP A 2 -9.85 -3.55 16.70
C TRP A 2 -9.08 -2.57 17.57
N LEU A 3 -9.62 -2.21 18.73
CA LEU A 3 -8.91 -1.41 19.73
C LEU A 3 -7.98 -2.30 20.55
N ARG A 4 -7.03 -1.68 21.26
CA ARG A 4 -6.08 -2.36 22.17
C ARG A 4 -6.75 -3.31 23.19
N LEU A 5 -8.02 -3.05 23.54
CA LEU A 5 -8.81 -3.87 24.46
C LEU A 5 -9.57 -5.03 23.79
N GLY A 6 -9.34 -5.29 22.50
CA GLY A 6 -10.09 -6.30 21.74
C GLY A 6 -11.52 -5.86 21.41
N LEU A 7 -11.83 -4.56 21.51
CA LEU A 7 -13.14 -4.02 21.13
C LEU A 7 -13.17 -3.78 19.62
N ARG A 8 -14.18 -4.35 18.95
CA ARG A 8 -14.43 -4.10 17.53
C ARG A 8 -15.12 -2.75 17.35
N VAL A 9 -14.48 -1.87 16.59
CA VAL A 9 -15.10 -0.64 16.10
C VAL A 9 -15.81 -0.94 14.79
N SER A 10 -17.11 -0.67 14.77
CA SER A 10 -17.89 -0.65 13.53
C SER A 10 -17.54 0.61 12.75
N ILE A 11 -17.04 0.44 11.53
CA ILE A 11 -16.74 1.52 10.60
C ILE A 11 -17.62 1.29 9.39
N ALA A 12 -18.52 2.23 9.10
CA ALA A 12 -19.34 2.17 7.91
C ALA A 12 -18.45 2.39 6.66
N PRO A 13 -18.56 1.53 5.63
CA PRO A 13 -17.89 1.78 4.35
C PRO A 13 -18.34 3.11 3.74
N ASP A 14 -17.40 3.89 3.21
CA ASP A 14 -17.70 5.13 2.49
C ASP A 14 -17.80 4.84 0.99
N SER A 15 -19.02 4.92 0.45
CA SER A 15 -19.31 4.60 -0.96
C SER A 15 -18.71 5.61 -1.95
N ARG A 16 -18.19 6.76 -1.49
CA ARG A 16 -17.52 7.73 -2.34
C ARG A 16 -16.09 7.30 -2.71
N LEU A 17 -15.50 6.38 -1.94
CA LEU A 17 -14.20 5.82 -2.25
C LEU A 17 -14.35 4.84 -3.41
N ALA A 18 -13.77 5.17 -4.56
CA ALA A 18 -13.88 4.36 -5.77
C ALA A 18 -12.67 3.46 -6.03
N ARG A 19 -11.49 3.87 -5.55
CA ARG A 19 -10.19 3.20 -5.78
C ARG A 19 -9.25 3.51 -4.62
N LEU A 20 -8.32 2.60 -4.34
CA LEU A 20 -7.35 2.73 -3.25
C LEU A 20 -5.93 2.53 -3.77
N ALA A 21 -5.07 3.54 -3.63
CA ALA A 21 -3.64 3.43 -3.89
C ALA A 21 -2.88 3.42 -2.55
N LEU A 22 -1.99 2.44 -2.36
CA LEU A 22 -1.22 2.21 -1.16
C LEU A 22 0.28 2.26 -1.49
N LEU A 23 1.05 3.04 -0.74
CA LEU A 23 2.50 3.21 -0.92
C LEU A 23 3.23 2.74 0.35
N ALA A 24 4.16 1.80 0.20
CA ALA A 24 4.85 1.11 1.29
C ALA A 24 3.91 0.73 2.46
N PRO A 25 2.76 0.05 2.21
CA PRO A 25 1.74 -0.11 3.23
C PRO A 25 2.09 -1.20 4.26
N PRO A 26 1.82 -0.98 5.55
CA PRO A 26 2.00 -2.00 6.60
C PRO A 26 0.83 -2.99 6.61
N THR A 27 0.64 -3.74 5.53
CA THR A 27 -0.53 -4.62 5.33
C THR A 27 -0.54 -5.81 6.28
N GLY A 28 0.59 -6.17 6.90
CA GLY A 28 0.69 -7.25 7.89
C GLY A 28 -0.21 -7.04 9.11
N PHE A 29 -0.62 -5.80 9.43
CA PHE A 29 -1.55 -5.53 10.54
C PHE A 29 -3.01 -5.91 10.23
N PHE A 30 -3.34 -6.27 8.99
CA PHE A 30 -4.70 -6.60 8.56
C PHE A 30 -4.96 -8.11 8.47
N GLN A 31 -4.16 -8.94 9.14
CA GLN A 31 -4.26 -10.40 9.11
C GLN A 31 -5.37 -11.00 9.99
N ALA A 32 -6.10 -10.18 10.75
CA ALA A 32 -7.21 -10.65 11.56
C ALA A 32 -8.35 -11.22 10.69
N PRO A 33 -9.13 -12.22 11.18
CA PRO A 33 -10.27 -12.73 10.45
C PRO A 33 -11.24 -11.63 10.02
N ALA A 34 -11.72 -11.72 8.78
CA ALA A 34 -12.64 -10.78 8.16
C ALA A 34 -12.15 -9.30 8.08
N ALA A 35 -10.87 -9.03 8.30
CA ALA A 35 -10.34 -7.66 8.30
C ALA A 35 -10.43 -6.98 6.92
N LEU A 36 -10.41 -7.76 5.83
CA LEU A 36 -10.41 -7.27 4.45
C LEU A 36 -11.77 -7.45 3.75
N ASP A 37 -12.76 -8.05 4.41
CA ASP A 37 -14.06 -8.42 3.83
C ASP A 37 -14.87 -7.22 3.32
N ALA A 38 -14.63 -6.02 3.82
CA ALA A 38 -15.32 -4.82 3.38
C ALA A 38 -14.64 -4.14 2.17
N VAL A 39 -13.43 -4.56 1.79
CA VAL A 39 -12.67 -3.94 0.69
C VAL A 39 -13.16 -4.52 -0.64
N ARG A 40 -13.93 -3.71 -1.38
CA ARG A 40 -14.60 -4.08 -2.65
C ARG A 40 -14.20 -3.21 -3.84
N ILE A 41 -13.30 -2.25 -3.62
CA ILE A 41 -12.82 -1.32 -4.65
C ILE A 41 -11.46 -1.76 -5.19
N PRO A 42 -11.10 -1.46 -6.44
CA PRO A 42 -9.78 -1.75 -6.97
C PRO A 42 -8.66 -1.20 -6.08
N VAL A 43 -7.61 -2.00 -5.90
CA VAL A 43 -6.45 -1.63 -5.07
C VAL A 43 -5.19 -1.66 -5.93
N LEU A 44 -4.39 -0.60 -5.84
CA LEU A 44 -2.99 -0.57 -6.24
C LEU A 44 -2.16 -0.57 -4.96
N ALA A 45 -1.21 -1.50 -4.83
CA ALA A 45 -0.27 -1.55 -3.73
C ALA A 45 1.16 -1.57 -4.26
N TRP A 46 1.94 -0.54 -3.92
CA TRP A 46 3.29 -0.34 -4.41
C TRP A 46 4.28 -0.32 -3.26
N VAL A 47 5.33 -1.13 -3.35
CA VAL A 47 6.37 -1.30 -2.32
C VAL A 47 7.75 -1.31 -2.97
N GLY A 48 8.80 -1.02 -2.20
CA GLY A 48 10.18 -1.15 -2.64
C GLY A 48 10.75 -2.53 -2.35
N SER A 49 11.61 -3.08 -3.21
CA SER A 49 12.25 -4.39 -2.98
C SER A 49 13.20 -4.39 -1.77
N ALA A 50 13.76 -3.22 -1.42
CA ALA A 50 14.65 -3.01 -0.28
C ALA A 50 13.92 -2.50 0.97
N ASP A 51 12.58 -2.45 0.96
CA ASP A 51 11.80 -2.09 2.13
C ASP A 51 11.93 -3.16 3.23
N SER A 52 12.60 -2.80 4.33
CA SER A 52 12.77 -3.66 5.51
C SER A 52 11.73 -3.41 6.61
N ILE A 53 10.94 -2.33 6.51
CA ILE A 53 9.91 -1.94 7.47
C ILE A 53 8.59 -2.62 7.12
N THR A 54 8.20 -2.55 5.85
CA THR A 54 7.02 -3.20 5.27
C THR A 54 7.43 -4.03 4.05
N PRO A 55 8.06 -5.20 4.25
CA PRO A 55 8.64 -5.97 3.15
C PRO A 55 7.61 -6.38 2.09
N PRO A 56 8.02 -6.59 0.82
CA PRO A 56 7.13 -6.93 -0.28
C PRO A 56 6.18 -8.10 0.01
N ALA A 57 6.63 -9.08 0.79
CA ALA A 57 5.83 -10.22 1.22
C ALA A 57 4.51 -9.82 1.91
N GLN A 58 4.44 -8.67 2.58
CA GLN A 58 3.20 -8.16 3.17
C GLN A 58 2.21 -7.72 2.08
N THR A 59 2.68 -7.01 1.05
CA THR A 59 1.84 -6.57 -0.09
C THR A 59 1.37 -7.77 -0.91
N GLU A 60 2.26 -8.73 -1.17
CA GLU A 60 1.87 -9.97 -1.84
C GLU A 60 0.85 -10.78 -1.03
N TRP A 61 0.99 -10.79 0.31
CA TRP A 61 -0.01 -11.41 1.18
C TRP A 61 -1.37 -10.73 1.03
N LEU A 62 -1.43 -9.39 0.97
CA LEU A 62 -2.68 -8.66 0.77
C LEU A 62 -3.40 -9.13 -0.51
N ALA A 63 -2.66 -9.24 -1.62
CA ALA A 63 -3.20 -9.72 -2.89
C ALA A 63 -3.71 -11.16 -2.78
N ARG A 64 -2.95 -12.05 -2.15
CA ARG A 64 -3.39 -13.45 -1.90
C ARG A 64 -4.60 -13.54 -1.00
N ALA A 65 -4.71 -12.68 0.01
CA ALA A 65 -5.80 -12.70 0.99
C ALA A 65 -7.14 -12.24 0.40
N MET A 66 -7.13 -11.42 -0.66
CA MET A 66 -8.33 -10.86 -1.29
C MET A 66 -8.67 -11.47 -2.66
N ARG A 67 -7.87 -12.42 -3.15
CA ARG A 67 -7.91 -12.98 -4.51
C ARG A 67 -9.28 -13.46 -4.99
N ASP A 68 -10.16 -13.85 -4.07
CA ASP A 68 -11.46 -14.44 -4.40
C ASP A 68 -12.54 -13.38 -4.68
N TRP A 69 -12.33 -12.13 -4.26
CA TRP A 69 -13.33 -11.05 -4.40
C TRP A 69 -12.78 -9.71 -4.87
N ASN A 70 -11.46 -9.55 -4.98
CA ASN A 70 -10.86 -8.31 -5.47
C ASN A 70 -9.51 -8.56 -6.14
N THR A 71 -9.17 -7.69 -7.09
CA THR A 71 -7.86 -7.65 -7.73
C THR A 71 -7.02 -6.56 -7.08
N VAL A 72 -5.85 -6.94 -6.58
CA VAL A 72 -4.82 -6.01 -6.09
C VAL A 72 -3.72 -5.95 -7.14
N ASP A 73 -3.54 -4.80 -7.78
CA ASP A 73 -2.36 -4.51 -8.62
C ASP A 73 -1.17 -4.33 -7.68
N VAL A 74 -0.24 -5.30 -7.70
CA VAL A 74 0.97 -5.27 -6.88
C VAL A 74 2.14 -4.81 -7.74
N ARG A 75 2.80 -3.73 -7.30
CA ARG A 75 4.00 -3.20 -7.93
C ARG A 75 5.17 -3.21 -6.95
N VAL A 76 6.33 -3.59 -7.46
CA VAL A 76 7.58 -3.58 -6.70
C VAL A 76 8.61 -2.76 -7.46
N THR A 77 9.13 -1.70 -6.84
CA THR A 77 10.25 -0.94 -7.39
C THR A 77 11.55 -1.51 -6.86
N GLU A 78 12.40 -1.99 -7.77
CA GLU A 78 13.71 -2.52 -7.41
C GLU A 78 14.60 -1.44 -6.78
N GLY A 79 15.24 -1.77 -5.66
CA GLY A 79 16.16 -0.89 -4.92
C GLY A 79 15.50 0.22 -4.10
N ALA A 80 14.19 0.46 -4.25
CA ALA A 80 13.47 1.42 -3.41
C ALA A 80 13.32 0.87 -1.98
N ASP A 81 13.36 1.78 -1.00
CA ASP A 81 13.05 1.46 0.39
C ASP A 81 11.66 1.97 0.80
N HIS A 82 11.36 1.91 2.10
CA HIS A 82 10.11 2.39 2.67
C HIS A 82 9.85 3.89 2.42
N PHE A 83 10.90 4.71 2.49
CA PHE A 83 10.81 6.16 2.42
C PHE A 83 11.03 6.72 1.01
N SER A 84 11.44 5.89 0.03
CA SER A 84 11.58 6.30 -1.38
C SER A 84 10.31 6.93 -1.97
N PHE A 85 9.13 6.56 -1.47
CA PHE A 85 7.83 7.09 -1.90
C PHE A 85 7.49 8.47 -1.30
N MET A 86 8.31 9.03 -0.42
CA MET A 86 8.12 10.37 0.16
C MET A 86 8.93 11.40 -0.62
N ASP A 87 8.34 12.55 -0.95
CA ASP A 87 9.09 13.66 -1.57
C ASP A 87 10.21 14.16 -0.64
N ILE A 88 9.81 14.55 0.58
CA ILE A 88 10.71 14.94 1.66
C ILE A 88 10.97 13.72 2.55
N LEU A 89 12.23 13.31 2.65
CA LEU A 89 12.63 12.20 3.51
C LEU A 89 12.52 12.57 4.99
N PRO A 90 12.23 11.60 5.87
CA PRO A 90 12.42 11.77 7.30
C PRO A 90 13.88 12.12 7.64
N PRO A 91 14.14 12.79 8.77
CA PRO A 91 15.49 12.99 9.26
C PRO A 91 16.26 11.67 9.35
N HIS A 92 17.53 11.68 8.95
CA HIS A 92 18.43 10.52 8.98
C HIS A 92 18.08 9.36 8.03
N ALA A 93 17.03 9.48 7.19
CA ALA A 93 16.81 8.53 6.11
C ALA A 93 17.73 8.85 4.92
N THR A 94 18.23 7.83 4.24
CA THR A 94 19.05 7.97 3.02
C THR A 94 18.26 7.37 1.87
N GLU A 95 18.08 8.12 0.79
CA GLU A 95 17.45 7.59 -0.41
C GLU A 95 18.40 6.61 -1.11
N PRO A 96 18.00 5.34 -1.32
CA PRO A 96 18.80 4.38 -2.07
C PRO A 96 18.72 4.55 -3.59
N LEU A 97 17.63 5.11 -4.13
CA LEU A 97 17.45 5.21 -5.57
C LEU A 97 18.38 6.26 -6.20
N PRO A 98 19.08 5.92 -7.31
CA PRO A 98 20.00 6.85 -7.98
C PRO A 98 19.30 8.07 -8.60
N ASN A 99 18.02 7.94 -8.99
CA ASN A 99 17.25 9.03 -9.57
C ASN A 99 15.85 9.12 -8.94
N LYS A 100 15.82 9.54 -7.67
CA LYS A 100 14.58 9.75 -6.91
C LYS A 100 13.54 10.56 -7.67
N GLN A 101 13.95 11.68 -8.26
CA GLN A 101 13.02 12.60 -8.92
C GLN A 101 12.35 12.00 -10.15
N ALA A 102 13.04 11.14 -10.92
CA ALA A 102 12.41 10.39 -12.00
C ALA A 102 11.40 9.38 -11.45
N PHE A 103 11.75 8.65 -10.39
CA PHE A 103 10.86 7.72 -9.73
C PHE A 103 9.60 8.40 -9.17
N LEU A 104 9.74 9.53 -8.46
CA LEU A 104 8.59 10.28 -7.92
C LEU A 104 7.61 10.70 -9.04
N ARG A 105 8.14 11.17 -10.17
CA ARG A 105 7.33 11.55 -11.34
C ARG A 105 6.61 10.35 -11.96
N GLU A 106 7.32 9.24 -12.10
CA GLU A 106 6.78 8.02 -12.68
C GLU A 106 5.65 7.47 -11.80
N TYR A 107 5.90 7.18 -10.52
CA TYR A 107 4.87 6.57 -9.69
C TYR A 107 3.67 7.51 -9.52
N SER A 108 3.89 8.83 -9.42
CA SER A 108 2.79 9.79 -9.32
C SER A 108 1.93 9.80 -10.59
N SER A 109 2.55 9.72 -11.78
CA SER A 109 1.81 9.62 -13.05
C SER A 109 0.99 8.33 -13.11
N GLU A 110 1.56 7.22 -12.68
CA GLU A 110 0.90 5.93 -12.63
C GLU A 110 -0.27 5.90 -11.63
N ILE A 111 -0.12 6.50 -10.44
CA ILE A 111 -1.23 6.68 -9.50
C ILE A 111 -2.32 7.53 -10.13
N CYS A 112 -1.99 8.64 -10.79
CA CYS A 112 -2.97 9.48 -11.47
C CYS A 112 -3.78 8.69 -12.51
N LYS A 113 -3.12 7.86 -13.33
CA LYS A 113 -3.82 6.98 -14.29
C LYS A 113 -4.72 5.99 -13.55
N PHE A 114 -4.21 5.34 -12.51
CA PHE A 114 -4.97 4.38 -11.72
C PHE A 114 -6.23 4.99 -11.10
N VAL A 115 -6.14 6.18 -10.51
CA VAL A 115 -7.29 6.83 -9.84
C VAL A 115 -8.32 7.40 -10.82
N LEU A 116 -7.89 7.81 -12.02
CA LEU A 116 -8.79 8.35 -13.05
C LEU A 116 -9.52 7.25 -13.84
N GLY A 117 -8.96 6.04 -13.91
CA GLY A 117 -9.58 4.89 -14.57
C GLY A 117 -9.21 4.80 -16.05
#